data_AF-W9YL68-F1
#
_entry.id   AF-W9YL68-F1
#
_cell.length_a   1.000
_cell.length_b   1.000
_cell.length_c   1.000
_cell.angle_alpha   90.00
_cell.angle_beta   90.00
_cell.angle_gamma   90.00
#
_symmetry.space_group_name_H-M   'P 1'
#
loop_
_entity.id
_entity.type
_entity.pdbx_description
1 polymer ?
#
loop_
_entity_poly.entity_id
_entity_poly.type
_entity_poly.pdbx_seq_one_letter_code
_entity_poly.pdbx_strand_id
1 'polypeptide(L)'
;MPPSRDPEELKKVFVSQLGETQWDETWESIAKLSPDLFEASMNLIPVPRKKKYLSVKVQQLMSIAVDAASTHLYLPGVRKHIDAALQEGATPAEKIEVIELTETLGIHACNIGVPLLVEVMKEEGVYEQHTTAGKPFDEQREMLKVEFTKNRGYWHPFWEDFLALDLEIFEAYLNFSSVPWLKDVDGSGKGGGALDPKIGMSLPPRRYESST
;
A
#
# COMPACT_ATOMS: atom_id res chain seq x y z
N MET A 1 29.17 -12.59 21.27
CA MET A 1 29.14 -14.04 21.58
C MET A 1 28.41 -14.72 20.44
N PRO A 2 28.72 -15.98 20.09
CA PRO A 2 27.93 -16.72 19.11
C PRO A 2 26.47 -16.89 19.61
N PRO A 3 25.47 -16.93 18.71
CA PRO A 3 24.07 -17.12 19.10
C PRO A 3 23.88 -18.39 19.91
N SER A 4 22.89 -18.36 20.80
CA SER A 4 22.40 -19.59 21.44
C SER A 4 21.94 -20.55 20.36
N ARG A 5 22.25 -21.84 20.54
CA ARG A 5 21.74 -22.93 19.69
C ARG A 5 20.66 -23.75 20.39
N ASP A 6 20.28 -23.35 21.60
CA ASP A 6 19.20 -23.98 22.35
C ASP A 6 17.85 -23.47 21.83
N PRO A 7 17.01 -24.35 21.22
CA PRO A 7 15.71 -23.95 20.67
C PRO A 7 14.77 -23.30 21.70
N GLU A 8 14.83 -23.71 22.97
CA GLU A 8 13.98 -23.15 24.02
C GLU A 8 14.37 -21.70 24.34
N GLU A 9 15.67 -21.41 24.40
CA GLU A 9 16.17 -20.05 24.59
C GLU A 9 15.86 -19.17 23.37
N LEU A 10 16.01 -19.70 22.16
CA LEU A 10 15.65 -18.98 20.94
C LEU A 10 14.15 -18.66 20.88
N LYS A 11 13.28 -19.62 21.24
CA LYS A 11 11.84 -19.38 21.35
C LYS A 11 11.53 -18.30 22.38
N LYS A 12 12.13 -18.34 23.58
CA LYS A 12 11.95 -17.30 24.60
C LYS A 12 12.32 -15.91 24.09
N VAL A 13 13.44 -15.79 23.38
CA VAL A 13 13.88 -14.54 22.76
C VAL A 13 12.85 -14.05 21.75
N PHE A 14 12.34 -14.92 20.88
CA PHE A 14 11.29 -14.55 19.92
C PHE A 14 10.02 -14.08 20.61
N VAL A 15 9.50 -14.87 21.54
CA VAL A 15 8.23 -14.59 22.24
C VAL A 15 8.31 -13.27 22.98
N SER A 16 9.44 -12.97 23.62
CA SER A 16 9.66 -11.69 24.32
C SER A 16 9.63 -10.46 23.40
N GLN A 17 9.96 -10.62 22.12
CA GLN A 17 10.08 -9.51 21.17
C GLN A 17 8.90 -9.40 20.21
N LEU A 18 8.32 -10.53 19.82
CA LEU A 18 7.31 -10.63 18.78
C LEU A 18 5.97 -11.19 19.25
N GLY A 19 5.92 -11.85 20.41
CA GLY A 19 4.73 -12.43 21.02
C GLY A 19 4.53 -13.91 20.68
N GLU A 20 3.87 -14.65 21.60
CA GLU A 20 3.63 -16.10 21.46
C GLU A 20 2.81 -16.43 20.21
N THR A 21 1.81 -15.60 19.88
CA THR A 21 0.94 -15.81 18.71
C THR A 21 1.66 -15.71 17.37
N GLN A 22 2.89 -15.18 17.37
CA GLN A 22 3.69 -15.05 16.16
C GLN A 22 4.63 -16.24 15.95
N TRP A 23 4.80 -17.10 16.94
CA TRP A 23 5.63 -18.30 16.84
C TRP A 23 4.88 -19.41 16.11
N ASP A 24 5.48 -19.96 15.08
CA ASP A 24 4.93 -21.05 14.28
C ASP A 24 6.03 -22.06 13.90
N GLU A 25 5.62 -23.15 13.24
CA GLU A 25 6.53 -24.22 12.81
C GLU A 25 7.66 -23.74 11.87
N THR A 26 7.45 -22.62 11.18
CA THR A 26 8.47 -22.05 10.29
C THR A 26 9.58 -21.40 11.10
N TRP A 27 9.25 -20.64 12.15
CA TRP A 27 10.23 -20.08 13.07
C TRP A 27 10.94 -21.14 13.91
N GLU A 28 10.23 -22.20 14.31
CA GLU A 28 10.84 -23.35 14.96
C GLU A 28 11.87 -24.04 14.04
N SER A 29 11.52 -24.20 12.75
CA SER A 29 12.43 -24.76 11.76
C SER A 29 13.65 -23.88 11.52
N ILE A 30 13.47 -22.55 11.40
CA ILE A 30 14.57 -21.59 11.23
C ILE A 30 15.50 -21.62 12.46
N ALA A 31 14.94 -21.62 13.68
CA ALA A 31 15.73 -21.70 14.91
C ALA A 31 16.59 -22.98 14.98
N LYS A 32 16.08 -24.12 14.50
CA LYS A 32 16.81 -25.39 14.48
C LYS A 32 17.84 -25.47 13.35
N LEU A 33 17.47 -25.05 12.15
CA LEU A 33 18.28 -25.23 10.93
C LEU A 33 19.35 -24.13 10.77
N SER A 34 19.06 -22.91 11.21
CA SER A 34 19.97 -21.78 11.11
C SER A 34 19.78 -20.79 12.28
N PRO A 35 20.38 -21.10 13.46
CA PRO A 35 20.40 -20.17 14.59
C PRO A 35 20.97 -18.78 14.24
N ASP A 36 21.93 -18.73 13.31
CA ASP A 36 22.53 -17.48 12.85
C ASP A 36 21.51 -16.61 12.08
N LEU A 37 20.72 -17.20 11.16
CA LEU A 37 19.65 -16.49 10.46
C LEU A 37 18.54 -16.09 11.43
N PHE A 38 18.21 -16.95 12.39
CA PHE A 38 17.23 -16.66 13.43
C PHE A 38 17.63 -15.42 14.23
N GLU A 39 18.87 -15.38 14.76
CA GLU A 39 19.38 -14.24 15.52
C GLU A 39 19.39 -12.97 14.67
N ALA A 40 19.88 -13.05 13.43
CA ALA A 40 19.86 -11.91 12.51
C ALA A 40 18.43 -11.39 12.26
N SER A 41 17.47 -12.29 12.11
CA SER A 41 16.05 -11.94 11.95
C SER A 41 15.48 -11.28 13.21
N MET A 42 15.82 -11.77 14.40
CA MET A 42 15.42 -11.18 15.67
C MET A 42 16.11 -9.84 15.96
N ASN A 43 17.21 -9.55 15.29
CA ASN A 43 17.84 -8.23 15.32
C ASN A 43 17.17 -7.24 14.35
N LEU A 44 16.60 -7.73 13.24
CA LEU A 44 15.99 -6.89 12.20
C LEU A 44 14.50 -6.62 12.43
N ILE A 45 13.69 -7.67 12.56
CA ILE A 45 12.21 -7.57 12.59
C ILE A 45 11.70 -6.67 13.72
N PRO A 46 12.23 -6.73 14.95
CA PRO A 46 11.73 -5.91 16.06
C PRO A 46 12.14 -4.44 16.00
N VAL A 47 13.06 -4.02 15.10
CA VAL A 47 13.55 -2.63 15.03
C VAL A 47 12.41 -1.60 14.93
N PRO A 48 11.47 -1.68 13.98
CA PRO A 48 10.34 -0.76 13.93
C PRO A 48 9.44 -0.84 15.17
N ARG A 49 9.23 -2.04 15.73
CA ARG A 49 8.42 -2.27 16.94
C ARG A 49 9.04 -1.61 18.19
N LYS A 50 10.37 -1.66 18.34
CA LYS A 50 11.10 -1.05 19.45
C LYS A 50 11.09 0.47 19.38
N LYS A 51 11.17 1.02 18.17
CA LYS A 51 11.15 2.48 17.92
C LYS A 51 9.78 3.12 18.19
N LYS A 52 8.69 2.36 18.08
CA LYS A 52 7.31 2.78 18.42
C LYS A 52 6.84 4.10 17.77
N TYR A 53 7.38 4.47 16.61
CA TYR A 53 6.90 5.64 15.87
C TYR A 53 5.51 5.45 15.27
N LEU A 54 5.12 4.19 15.03
CA LEU A 54 3.78 3.79 14.59
C LEU A 54 3.15 2.88 15.65
N SER A 55 1.85 2.97 15.84
CA SER A 55 1.12 2.04 16.70
C SER A 55 1.20 0.61 16.16
N VAL A 56 1.00 -0.38 17.01
CA VAL A 56 1.01 -1.80 16.59
C VAL A 56 -0.09 -2.03 15.56
N LYS A 57 -1.30 -1.47 15.76
CA LYS A 57 -2.39 -1.49 14.77
C LYS A 57 -1.93 -1.07 13.38
N VAL A 58 -1.28 0.09 13.25
CA VAL A 58 -0.81 0.61 11.95
C VAL A 58 0.27 -0.31 11.36
N GLN A 59 1.20 -0.81 12.18
CA GLN A 59 2.21 -1.76 11.70
C GLN A 59 1.58 -3.04 11.13
N GLN A 60 0.53 -3.58 11.76
CA GLN A 60 -0.19 -4.76 11.25
C GLN A 60 -0.95 -4.44 9.96
N LEU A 61 -1.62 -3.29 9.88
CA LEU A 61 -2.28 -2.85 8.64
C LEU A 61 -1.28 -2.71 7.48
N MET A 62 -0.07 -2.19 7.74
CA MET A 62 1.00 -2.15 6.73
C MET A 62 1.46 -3.55 6.31
N SER A 63 1.61 -4.48 7.25
CA SER A 63 1.95 -5.87 6.93
C SER A 63 0.88 -6.57 6.08
N ILE A 64 -0.42 -6.30 6.34
CA ILE A 64 -1.50 -6.78 5.46
C ILE A 64 -1.31 -6.27 4.04
N ALA A 65 -1.00 -4.98 3.84
CA ALA A 65 -0.79 -4.41 2.51
C ALA A 65 0.37 -5.10 1.77
N VAL A 66 1.48 -5.36 2.46
CA VAL A 66 2.65 -6.04 1.88
C VAL A 66 2.31 -7.46 1.45
N ASP A 67 1.65 -8.23 2.32
CA ASP A 67 1.34 -9.63 2.04
C ASP A 67 0.20 -9.82 1.05
N ALA A 68 -0.76 -8.88 1.00
CA ALA A 68 -1.90 -8.91 0.08
C ALA A 68 -1.57 -8.35 -1.30
N ALA A 69 -0.43 -7.66 -1.47
CA ALA A 69 -0.03 -7.11 -2.76
C ALA A 69 0.06 -8.21 -3.83
N SER A 70 -0.42 -7.92 -5.05
CA SER A 70 -0.38 -8.87 -6.18
C SER A 70 1.03 -9.31 -6.56
N THR A 71 2.05 -8.55 -6.15
CA THR A 71 3.47 -8.88 -6.29
C THR A 71 4.02 -9.78 -5.18
N HIS A 72 3.23 -10.12 -4.15
CA HIS A 72 3.65 -10.97 -3.04
C HIS A 72 2.68 -12.12 -2.76
N LEU A 73 1.38 -11.84 -2.56
CA LEU A 73 0.29 -12.82 -2.37
C LEU A 73 0.56 -13.89 -1.29
N TYR A 74 1.12 -13.49 -0.15
CA TYR A 74 1.45 -14.40 0.95
C TYR A 74 0.27 -14.60 1.92
N LEU A 75 -0.65 -15.50 1.56
CA LEU A 75 -1.89 -15.76 2.31
C LEU A 75 -1.70 -16.07 3.81
N PRO A 76 -0.71 -16.86 4.26
CA PRO A 76 -0.51 -17.09 5.69
C PRO A 76 -0.24 -15.81 6.46
N GLY A 77 0.58 -14.90 5.90
CA GLY A 77 0.88 -13.61 6.48
C GLY A 77 -0.31 -12.67 6.50
N VAL A 78 -1.09 -12.61 5.39
CA VAL A 78 -2.36 -11.85 5.35
C VAL A 78 -3.28 -12.25 6.51
N ARG A 79 -3.50 -13.55 6.73
CA ARG A 79 -4.35 -14.05 7.82
C ARG A 79 -3.79 -13.66 9.20
N LYS A 80 -2.50 -13.91 9.41
CA LYS A 80 -1.79 -13.61 10.66
C LYS A 80 -1.87 -12.13 11.03
N HIS A 81 -1.67 -11.24 10.06
CA HIS A 81 -1.69 -9.80 10.27
C HIS A 81 -3.10 -9.24 10.40
N ILE A 82 -4.11 -9.84 9.74
CA ILE A 82 -5.53 -9.52 9.98
C ILE A 82 -5.92 -9.81 11.43
N ASP A 83 -5.56 -10.98 11.95
CA ASP A 83 -5.90 -11.37 13.32
C ASP A 83 -5.19 -10.49 14.35
N ALA A 84 -3.90 -10.20 14.11
CA ALA A 84 -3.14 -9.28 14.96
C ALA A 84 -3.69 -7.85 14.93
N ALA A 85 -4.11 -7.35 13.76
CA ALA A 85 -4.72 -6.03 13.64
C ALA A 85 -6.04 -5.94 14.43
N LEU A 86 -6.88 -6.98 14.37
CA LEU A 86 -8.12 -7.06 15.14
C LEU A 86 -7.87 -7.02 16.66
N GLN A 87 -6.85 -7.74 17.13
CA GLN A 87 -6.45 -7.74 18.55
C GLN A 87 -6.01 -6.35 19.02
N GLU A 88 -5.47 -5.54 18.12
CA GLU A 88 -5.06 -4.14 18.36
C GLU A 88 -6.18 -3.13 18.06
N GLY A 89 -7.42 -3.58 17.88
CA GLY A 89 -8.60 -2.74 17.71
C GLY A 89 -8.84 -2.23 16.29
N ALA A 90 -8.25 -2.85 15.27
CA ALA A 90 -8.63 -2.56 13.89
C ALA A 90 -10.06 -3.03 13.60
N THR A 91 -10.80 -2.22 12.87
CA THR A 91 -12.16 -2.56 12.43
C THR A 91 -12.13 -3.42 11.15
N PRO A 92 -13.22 -4.17 10.84
CA PRO A 92 -13.37 -4.80 9.54
C PRO A 92 -13.21 -3.82 8.36
N ALA A 93 -13.72 -2.59 8.52
CA ALA A 93 -13.66 -1.54 7.50
C ALA A 93 -12.23 -1.07 7.22
N GLU A 94 -11.40 -0.88 8.26
CA GLU A 94 -9.98 -0.52 8.08
C GLU A 94 -9.21 -1.61 7.30
N LYS A 95 -9.47 -2.89 7.59
CA LYS A 95 -8.76 -3.99 6.92
C LYS A 95 -9.14 -4.15 5.46
N ILE A 96 -10.43 -4.06 5.13
CA ILE A 96 -10.85 -4.14 3.73
C ILE A 96 -10.34 -2.93 2.95
N GLU A 97 -10.28 -1.75 3.58
CA GLU A 97 -9.72 -0.55 2.94
C GLU A 97 -8.22 -0.67 2.64
N VAL A 98 -7.45 -1.33 3.51
CA VAL A 98 -6.05 -1.67 3.20
C VAL A 98 -5.97 -2.52 1.92
N ILE A 99 -6.85 -3.51 1.78
CA ILE A 99 -6.88 -4.38 0.59
C ILE A 99 -7.27 -3.57 -0.65
N GLU A 100 -8.34 -2.78 -0.58
CA GLU A 100 -8.79 -1.90 -1.68
C GLU A 100 -7.66 -0.95 -2.14
N LEU A 101 -6.92 -0.34 -1.20
CA LEU A 101 -5.78 0.52 -1.52
C LEU A 101 -4.64 -0.27 -2.20
N THR A 102 -4.39 -1.49 -1.73
CA THR A 102 -3.34 -2.38 -2.25
C THR A 102 -3.64 -2.83 -3.68
N GLU A 103 -4.91 -3.06 -4.03
CA GLU A 103 -5.34 -3.51 -5.36
C GLU A 103 -5.07 -2.47 -6.47
N THR A 104 -4.86 -1.20 -6.12
CA THR A 104 -4.51 -0.15 -7.10
C THR A 104 -3.15 -0.37 -7.78
N LEU A 105 -2.29 -1.25 -7.25
CA LEU A 105 -0.96 -1.57 -7.79
C LEU A 105 -0.99 -1.98 -9.26
N GLY A 106 -2.08 -2.63 -9.72
CA GLY A 106 -2.23 -3.08 -11.11
C GLY A 106 -2.14 -1.96 -12.14
N ILE A 107 -2.53 -0.72 -11.78
CA ILE A 107 -2.49 0.41 -12.72
C ILE A 107 -1.08 0.80 -13.14
N HIS A 108 -0.05 0.34 -12.42
CA HIS A 108 1.34 0.58 -12.80
C HIS A 108 1.67 0.01 -14.17
N ALA A 109 0.96 -1.03 -14.62
CA ALA A 109 1.05 -1.51 -16.00
C ALA A 109 0.72 -0.40 -17.02
N CYS A 110 -0.32 0.40 -16.78
CA CYS A 110 -0.66 1.55 -17.62
C CYS A 110 0.30 2.72 -17.40
N ASN A 111 0.65 3.04 -16.15
CA ASN A 111 1.54 4.17 -15.85
C ASN A 111 2.93 4.03 -16.49
N ILE A 112 3.38 2.79 -16.76
CA ILE A 112 4.64 2.52 -17.47
C ILE A 112 4.40 2.20 -18.95
N GLY A 113 3.38 1.38 -19.25
CA GLY A 113 3.12 0.90 -20.60
C GLY A 113 2.58 1.98 -21.54
N VAL A 114 1.75 2.90 -21.05
CA VAL A 114 1.20 3.97 -21.88
C VAL A 114 2.30 4.95 -22.34
N PRO A 115 3.20 5.45 -21.47
CA PRO A 115 4.32 6.25 -21.93
C PRO A 115 5.20 5.54 -22.99
N LEU A 116 5.49 4.25 -22.81
CA LEU A 116 6.25 3.47 -23.80
C LEU A 116 5.49 3.33 -25.13
N LEU A 117 4.18 3.10 -25.08
CA LEU A 117 3.33 3.10 -26.27
C LEU A 117 3.41 4.45 -26.99
N VAL A 118 3.34 5.56 -26.24
CA VAL A 118 3.45 6.92 -26.79
C VAL A 118 4.80 7.17 -27.44
N GLU A 119 5.90 6.68 -26.85
CA GLU A 119 7.24 6.74 -27.46
C GLU A 119 7.23 6.07 -28.85
N VAL A 120 6.76 4.83 -28.92
CA VAL A 120 6.68 4.09 -30.20
C VAL A 120 5.72 4.77 -31.19
N MET A 121 4.57 5.27 -30.72
CA MET A 121 3.64 6.01 -31.58
C MET A 121 4.27 7.26 -32.21
N LYS A 122 5.17 7.94 -31.48
CA LYS A 122 5.90 9.11 -32.00
C LYS A 122 6.97 8.69 -32.99
N GLU A 123 7.72 7.62 -32.71
CA GLU A 123 8.73 7.05 -33.62
C GLU A 123 8.11 6.62 -34.96
N GLU A 124 6.95 5.97 -34.92
CA GLU A 124 6.20 5.52 -36.10
C GLU A 124 5.36 6.64 -36.75
N GLY A 125 5.38 7.86 -36.19
CA GLY A 125 4.65 9.01 -36.74
C GLY A 125 3.13 8.90 -36.67
N VAL A 126 2.59 8.00 -35.83
CA VAL A 126 1.13 7.78 -35.66
C VAL A 126 0.54 8.53 -34.46
N TYR A 127 1.36 9.08 -33.57
CA TYR A 127 0.91 9.82 -32.39
C TYR A 127 0.00 11.00 -32.73
N GLU A 128 0.46 11.90 -33.61
CA GLU A 128 -0.31 13.08 -34.05
C GLU A 128 -1.55 12.71 -34.89
N GLN A 129 -1.57 11.50 -35.45
CA GLN A 129 -2.71 10.99 -36.22
C GLN A 129 -3.83 10.47 -35.30
N HIS A 130 -3.51 10.15 -34.03
CA HIS A 130 -4.50 9.70 -33.07
C HIS A 130 -5.58 10.75 -32.85
N THR A 131 -6.81 10.32 -32.61
CA THR A 131 -7.96 11.23 -32.51
C THR A 131 -7.86 12.18 -31.33
N THR A 132 -7.22 11.75 -30.24
CA THR A 132 -7.14 12.50 -28.97
C THR A 132 -5.72 12.71 -28.43
N ALA A 133 -4.71 11.96 -28.90
CA ALA A 133 -3.37 12.07 -28.34
C ALA A 133 -2.70 13.38 -28.78
N GLY A 134 -1.94 14.02 -27.89
CA GLY A 134 -1.27 15.30 -28.17
C GLY A 134 -2.19 16.51 -28.34
N LYS A 135 -3.51 16.33 -28.21
CA LYS A 135 -4.51 17.38 -28.39
C LYS A 135 -5.01 17.89 -27.04
N PRO A 136 -5.53 19.13 -26.96
CA PRO A 136 -6.25 19.60 -25.79
C PRO A 136 -7.40 18.64 -25.44
N PHE A 137 -7.64 18.45 -24.15
CA PHE A 137 -8.73 17.63 -23.68
C PHE A 137 -10.08 18.23 -24.08
N ASP A 138 -11.00 17.33 -24.42
CA ASP A 138 -12.42 17.65 -24.50
C ASP A 138 -13.00 17.84 -23.10
N GLU A 139 -14.26 18.27 -23.05
CA GLU A 139 -14.98 18.53 -21.80
C GLU A 139 -15.02 17.31 -20.88
N GLN A 140 -15.19 16.09 -21.43
CA GLN A 140 -15.29 14.87 -20.63
C GLN A 140 -13.96 14.52 -19.96
N ARG A 141 -12.83 14.63 -20.68
CA ARG A 141 -11.49 14.40 -20.13
C ARG A 141 -11.13 15.44 -19.07
N GLU A 142 -11.44 16.71 -19.30
CA GLU A 142 -11.22 17.75 -18.28
C GLU A 142 -12.04 17.49 -17.01
N MET A 143 -13.29 17.05 -17.14
CA MET A 143 -14.11 16.66 -15.99
C MET A 143 -13.47 15.50 -15.20
N LEU A 144 -13.04 14.43 -15.88
CA LEU A 144 -12.39 13.28 -15.22
C LEU A 144 -11.07 13.66 -14.55
N LYS A 145 -10.29 14.56 -15.15
CA LYS A 145 -9.06 15.10 -14.54
C LYS A 145 -9.35 15.88 -13.26
N VAL A 146 -10.35 16.76 -13.29
CA VAL A 146 -10.79 17.53 -12.10
C VAL A 146 -11.28 16.58 -11.01
N GLU A 147 -12.10 15.59 -11.38
CA GLU A 147 -12.62 14.60 -10.44
C GLU A 147 -11.51 13.74 -9.84
N PHE A 148 -10.58 13.24 -10.64
CA PHE A 148 -9.40 12.51 -10.16
C PHE A 148 -8.62 13.34 -9.14
N THR A 149 -8.32 14.60 -9.50
CA THR A 149 -7.54 15.49 -8.63
C THR A 149 -8.25 15.72 -7.30
N LYS A 150 -9.57 15.91 -7.31
CA LYS A 150 -10.39 16.05 -6.11
C LYS A 150 -10.41 14.77 -5.27
N ASN A 151 -10.63 13.62 -5.89
CA ASN A 151 -10.84 12.34 -5.22
C ASN A 151 -9.54 11.69 -4.75
N ARG A 152 -8.38 12.05 -5.33
CA ARG A 152 -7.07 11.45 -5.02
C ARG A 152 -6.09 12.44 -4.40
N GLY A 153 -6.39 13.74 -4.44
CA GLY A 153 -5.59 14.80 -3.82
C GLY A 153 -4.32 15.17 -4.59
N TYR A 154 -4.14 14.66 -5.82
CA TYR A 154 -3.00 14.99 -6.68
C TYR A 154 -3.35 14.81 -8.16
N TRP A 155 -2.55 15.44 -9.02
CA TRP A 155 -2.49 15.18 -10.46
C TRP A 155 -1.04 15.04 -10.90
N HIS A 156 -0.75 14.18 -11.87
CA HIS A 156 0.61 13.97 -12.38
C HIS A 156 0.59 13.79 -13.91
N PRO A 157 1.58 14.31 -14.65
CA PRO A 157 1.61 14.27 -16.12
C PRO A 157 1.49 12.89 -16.77
N PHE A 158 1.92 11.79 -16.12
CA PHE A 158 1.76 10.44 -16.69
C PHE A 158 0.28 10.03 -16.86
N TRP A 159 -0.66 10.71 -16.19
CA TRP A 159 -2.09 10.47 -16.39
C TRP A 159 -2.62 11.11 -17.69
N GLU A 160 -1.92 12.09 -18.25
CA GLU A 160 -2.41 12.88 -19.39
C GLU A 160 -2.56 12.00 -20.64
N ASP A 161 -1.50 11.27 -21.01
CA ASP A 161 -1.53 10.38 -22.16
C ASP A 161 -2.47 9.18 -21.95
N PHE A 162 -2.57 8.69 -20.72
CA PHE A 162 -3.50 7.60 -20.42
C PHE A 162 -4.96 8.05 -20.58
N LEU A 163 -5.33 9.21 -20.02
CA LEU A 163 -6.66 9.79 -20.19
C LEU A 163 -6.93 10.19 -21.65
N ALA A 164 -5.91 10.66 -22.38
CA ALA A 164 -6.04 10.97 -23.80
C ALA A 164 -6.40 9.70 -24.59
N LEU A 165 -5.62 8.63 -24.41
CA LEU A 165 -5.68 7.43 -25.23
C LEU A 165 -6.86 6.50 -24.88
N ASP A 166 -7.21 6.37 -23.60
CA ASP A 166 -8.29 5.47 -23.17
C ASP A 166 -9.13 6.10 -22.06
N LEU A 167 -10.25 6.69 -22.48
CA LEU A 167 -11.21 7.34 -21.59
C LEU A 167 -11.93 6.34 -20.68
N GLU A 168 -12.30 5.18 -21.23
CA GLU A 168 -13.19 4.22 -20.55
C GLU A 168 -12.44 3.51 -19.43
N ILE A 169 -11.22 3.04 -19.69
CA ILE A 169 -10.39 2.45 -18.63
C ILE A 169 -10.02 3.52 -17.59
N PHE A 170 -9.71 4.75 -18.00
CA PHE A 170 -9.39 5.81 -17.04
C PHE A 170 -10.57 6.08 -16.09
N GLU A 171 -11.79 6.24 -16.63
CA GLU A 171 -13.00 6.46 -15.83
C GLU A 171 -13.29 5.27 -14.90
N ALA A 172 -13.19 4.04 -15.41
CA ALA A 172 -13.38 2.83 -14.61
C ALA A 172 -12.35 2.74 -13.46
N TYR A 173 -11.08 3.03 -13.76
CA TYR A 173 -10.02 3.05 -12.75
C TYR A 173 -10.20 4.18 -11.74
N LEU A 174 -10.62 5.37 -12.17
CA LEU A 174 -10.95 6.48 -11.27
C LEU A 174 -12.03 6.06 -10.29
N ASN A 175 -13.13 5.46 -10.77
CA ASN A 175 -14.21 4.96 -9.93
C ASN A 175 -13.72 3.91 -8.92
N PHE A 176 -13.00 2.89 -9.41
CA PHE A 176 -12.43 1.84 -8.57
C PHE A 176 -11.51 2.39 -7.48
N SER A 177 -10.53 3.20 -7.87
CA SER A 177 -9.49 3.70 -6.96
C SER A 177 -9.95 4.84 -6.05
N SER A 178 -11.13 5.41 -6.29
CA SER A 178 -11.76 6.42 -5.42
C SER A 178 -12.54 5.80 -4.25
N VAL A 179 -12.86 4.51 -4.30
CA VAL A 179 -13.67 3.83 -3.26
C VAL A 179 -13.12 4.05 -1.84
N PRO A 180 -11.81 3.83 -1.55
CA PRO A 180 -11.25 4.06 -0.22
C PRO A 180 -11.40 5.50 0.28
N TRP A 181 -11.48 6.47 -0.64
CA TRP A 181 -11.48 7.89 -0.33
C TRP A 181 -12.89 8.47 -0.17
N LEU A 182 -13.90 7.82 -0.74
CA LEU A 182 -15.25 8.34 -0.83
C LEU A 182 -16.29 7.49 -0.11
N LYS A 183 -16.04 6.21 0.12
CA LYS A 183 -17.05 5.31 0.70
C LYS A 183 -17.47 5.81 2.10
N ASP A 184 -18.78 5.70 2.34
CA ASP A 184 -19.38 5.95 3.64
C ASP A 184 -19.30 4.67 4.50
N VAL A 185 -18.49 4.74 5.54
CA VAL A 185 -18.17 3.58 6.38
C VAL A 185 -19.14 3.44 7.54
N ASP A 186 -19.68 4.55 8.07
CA ASP A 186 -20.52 4.57 9.26
C ASP A 186 -22.01 4.82 8.95
N GLY A 187 -22.36 5.02 7.68
CA GLY A 187 -23.73 5.25 7.23
C GLY A 187 -24.23 6.67 7.55
N SER A 188 -23.33 7.59 7.91
CA SER A 188 -23.66 8.98 8.24
C SER A 188 -23.95 9.85 7.01
N GLY A 189 -23.71 9.33 5.80
CA GLY A 189 -23.67 10.07 4.55
C GLY A 189 -22.40 10.91 4.38
N LYS A 190 -21.48 10.89 5.36
CA LYS A 190 -20.18 11.58 5.29
C LYS A 190 -19.14 10.54 4.90
N GLY A 191 -18.97 10.37 3.58
CA GLY A 191 -17.91 9.55 3.00
C GLY A 191 -16.51 9.96 3.46
N GLY A 192 -15.51 9.14 3.14
CA GLY A 192 -14.11 9.43 3.48
C GLY A 192 -13.25 8.21 3.76
N GLY A 193 -13.82 7.00 3.70
CA GLY A 193 -13.12 5.78 4.11
C GLY A 193 -12.98 5.63 5.63
N ALA A 194 -12.30 4.57 6.03
CA ALA A 194 -12.08 4.08 7.38
C ALA A 194 -10.69 4.49 7.91
N LEU A 195 -9.70 4.66 7.02
CA LEU A 195 -8.32 4.97 7.40
C LEU A 195 -8.05 6.48 7.39
N ASP A 196 -7.12 6.91 8.23
CA ASP A 196 -6.56 8.27 8.21
C ASP A 196 -5.18 8.29 7.54
N PRO A 197 -4.74 9.44 6.99
CA PRO A 197 -5.44 10.72 6.92
C PRO A 197 -6.43 10.81 5.76
N LYS A 198 -7.43 11.69 5.89
CA LYS A 198 -8.38 12.02 4.81
C LYS A 198 -7.77 13.01 3.81
N ILE A 199 -8.23 12.96 2.57
CA ILE A 199 -7.85 13.96 1.55
C ILE A 199 -8.28 15.35 2.03
N GLY A 200 -7.37 16.32 1.92
CA GLY A 200 -7.59 17.69 2.37
C GLY A 200 -7.32 17.95 3.85
N MET A 201 -6.99 16.93 4.66
CA MET A 201 -6.45 17.15 6.00
C MET A 201 -4.97 17.55 5.89
N SER A 202 -4.64 18.79 6.27
CA SER A 202 -3.25 19.23 6.38
C SER A 202 -2.53 18.34 7.41
N LEU A 203 -1.48 17.62 6.98
CA LEU A 203 -0.55 17.02 7.93
C LEU A 203 0.01 18.15 8.82
N PRO A 204 0.14 17.95 10.14
CA PRO A 204 0.82 18.93 10.99
C PRO A 204 2.21 19.21 10.40
N PRO A 205 2.68 20.48 10.42
CA PRO A 205 3.95 20.84 9.83
C PRO A 205 5.05 19.92 10.38
N ARG A 206 5.82 19.29 9.48
CA ARG A 206 6.99 18.49 9.88
C ARG A 206 7.88 19.40 10.71
N ARG A 207 8.08 19.07 12.00
CA ARG A 207 9.17 19.64 12.78
C ARG A 207 10.46 19.11 12.17
N TYR A 208 11.00 19.82 11.18
CA TYR A 208 12.43 19.76 10.95
C TYR A 208 13.07 20.48 12.12
N GLU A 209 13.46 19.72 13.14
CA GLU A 209 14.48 20.19 14.07
C GLU A 209 15.74 20.37 13.23
N SER A 210 16.05 21.63 12.92
CA SER A 210 17.36 22.03 12.43
C SER A 210 18.38 21.63 13.49
N SER A 211 19.05 20.51 13.30
CA SER A 211 20.27 20.21 14.04
C SER A 211 21.33 21.23 13.62
N THR A 212 21.81 21.96 14.61
CA THR A 212 22.93 22.91 14.60
C THR A 212 24.19 22.33 14.01
#